data_AF-A0A1F9XK97-F1
#
_entry.id   AF-A0A1F9XK97-F1
#
_cell.length_a   1.000
_cell.length_b   1.000
_cell.length_c   1.000
_cell.angle_alpha   90.00
_cell.angle_beta   90.00
_cell.angle_gamma   90.00
#
_symmetry.space_group_name_H-M   'P 1'
#
loop_
_entity.id
_entity.type
_entity.pdbx_description
1 polymer ?
#
loop_
_entity_poly.entity_id
_entity_poly.type
_entity_poly.pdbx_seq_one_letter_code
_entity_poly.pdbx_strand_id
1 'polypeptide(L)' 'MRNVQSISVTIPTALASRLDKLQKEEMKSCSGIVTEALKEYVDWQQFKKMQKELSIMAKVKNVTTQDDVEKIIHGLR' A
#
# COMPACT_ATOMS: atom_id res chain seq x y z
N MET A 1 -22.12 -13.68 8.08
CA MET A 1 -22.26 -12.21 7.96
C MET A 1 -20.94 -11.66 7.47
N ARG A 2 -20.92 -10.80 6.45
CA ARG A 2 -19.68 -10.09 6.08
C ARG A 2 -19.43 -9.04 7.17
N ASN A 3 -18.31 -9.11 7.87
CA ASN A 3 -17.93 -8.11 8.87
C ASN A 3 -17.58 -6.80 8.14
N VAL A 4 -18.54 -5.89 8.01
CA VAL A 4 -18.35 -4.59 7.37
C VAL A 4 -18.71 -3.50 8.38
N GLN A 5 -17.87 -2.47 8.48
CA GLN A 5 -18.10 -1.30 9.31
C GLN A 5 -18.30 -0.08 8.41
N SER A 6 -19.34 0.72 8.67
CA SER A 6 -19.54 1.98 7.96
C SER A 6 -18.64 3.07 8.55
N ILE A 7 -18.15 3.93 7.67
CA ILE A 7 -17.42 5.14 8.04
C ILE A 7 -18.09 6.35 7.39
N SER A 8 -18.10 7.49 8.08
CA SER A 8 -18.56 8.77 7.55
C SER A 8 -17.42 9.77 7.64
N VAL A 9 -17.09 10.41 6.52
CA VAL A 9 -15.98 11.35 6.43
C VAL A 9 -16.38 12.55 5.58
N THR A 10 -15.84 13.72 5.91
CA THR A 10 -15.98 14.92 5.08
C THR A 10 -14.73 15.06 4.21
N ILE A 11 -14.92 15.29 2.92
CA ILE A 11 -13.85 15.50 1.95
C ILE A 11 -14.04 16.82 1.20
N PRO A 12 -12.96 17.41 0.64
CA PRO A 12 -13.08 18.59 -0.20
C PRO A 12 -14.04 18.36 -1.37
N THR A 13 -14.85 19.36 -1.71
CA THR A 13 -15.85 19.29 -2.80
C THR A 13 -15.22 18.93 -4.14
N ALA A 14 -14.03 19.44 -4.42
CA ALA A 14 -13.26 19.09 -5.61
C ALA A 14 -12.91 17.60 -5.66
N LEU A 15 -12.59 16.98 -4.52
CA LEU A 15 -12.29 15.55 -4.44
C LEU A 15 -13.56 14.71 -4.63
N ALA A 16 -14.68 15.12 -4.02
CA ALA A 16 -15.98 14.48 -4.24
C ALA A 16 -16.36 14.47 -5.73
N SER A 17 -16.20 15.61 -6.42
CA SER A 17 -16.47 15.70 -7.86
C SER A 17 -15.56 14.80 -8.70
N ARG A 18 -14.29 14.63 -8.32
CA ARG A 18 -13.38 13.70 -9.00
C ARG A 18 -13.77 12.25 -8.74
N LEU A 19 -14.21 11.92 -7.52
CA LEU A 19 -14.70 10.59 -7.17
C LEU A 19 -15.96 10.23 -7.97
N ASP A 20 -16.88 11.18 -8.17
CA ASP A 20 -18.07 10.97 -9.00
C ASP A 20 -17.74 10.70 -10.47
N LYS A 21 -16.69 11.32 -11.01
CA LYS A 21 -16.19 11.02 -12.35
C LYS A 21 -15.59 9.62 -12.42
N LEU A 22 -14.72 9.27 -11.47
CA LEU A 22 -14.09 7.94 -11.39
C LEU A 22 -15.13 6.81 -11.29
N GLN A 23 -16.20 7.01 -10.51
CA GLN A 23 -17.30 6.03 -10.42
C GLN A 23 -17.92 5.74 -11.79
N LYS A 24 -18.08 6.77 -12.64
CA LYS A 24 -18.65 6.62 -13.99
C LYS A 24 -17.67 6.00 -14.97
N GLU A 25 -16.40 6.39 -14.89
CA GLU A 25 -15.34 5.92 -15.78
C GLU A 25 -14.99 4.45 -15.53
N GLU A 26 -14.90 4.05 -14.26
CA GLU A 26 -14.52 2.67 -13.87
C GLU A 26 -15.72 1.74 -13.65
N MET A 27 -16.96 2.26 -13.75
CA MET A 27 -18.19 1.53 -13.41
C MET A 27 -18.15 0.90 -12.01
N LYS A 28 -17.53 1.59 -11.04
CA LYS A 28 -17.39 1.15 -9.64
C LYS A 28 -18.23 2.01 -8.71
N SER A 29 -18.64 1.44 -7.58
CA SER A 29 -19.27 2.21 -6.50
C SER A 29 -18.25 3.08 -5.77
N CYS A 30 -18.71 4.19 -5.18
CA CYS A 30 -17.92 5.02 -4.27
C CYS A 30 -17.25 4.17 -3.18
N SER A 31 -18.00 3.25 -2.55
CA SER A 31 -17.47 2.35 -1.53
C SER A 31 -16.37 1.43 -2.06
N GLY A 32 -16.47 0.94 -3.30
CA GLY A 32 -15.46 0.11 -3.93
C GLY A 32 -14.16 0.87 -4.12
N ILE A 33 -14.23 2.05 -4.76
CA ILE A 33 -13.07 2.91 -5.00
C ILE A 33 -12.39 3.31 -3.68
N VAL A 34 -13.19 3.74 -2.69
CA VAL A 34 -12.66 4.15 -1.38
C VAL A 34 -12.02 2.97 -0.66
N THR A 35 -12.60 1.78 -0.72
CA THR A 35 -12.04 0.57 -0.09
C THR A 35 -10.73 0.16 -0.75
N GLU A 36 -10.66 0.16 -2.08
CA GLU A 36 -9.44 -0.14 -2.84
C GLU A 36 -8.33 0.87 -2.51
N ALA A 37 -8.62 2.17 -2.59
CA ALA A 37 -7.66 3.22 -2.29
C ALA A 37 -7.16 3.16 -0.84
N LEU A 38 -8.04 2.90 0.14
CA LEU A 38 -7.65 2.74 1.53
C LEU A 38 -6.78 1.50 1.75
N LYS A 39 -7.10 0.39 1.09
CA LYS A 39 -6.30 -0.83 1.17
C LYS A 39 -4.89 -0.59 0.62
N GLU A 40 -4.79 -0.04 -0.58
CA GLU A 40 -3.50 0.30 -1.19
C GLU A 40 -2.67 1.24 -0.30
N TYR A 41 -3.31 2.25 0.28
CA TYR A 41 -2.65 3.15 1.21
C TYR A 41 -2.10 2.40 2.44
N VAL A 42 -2.90 1.54 3.07
CA VAL A 42 -2.48 0.78 4.25
C VAL A 42 -1.34 -0.18 3.90
N ASP A 43 -1.47 -0.94 2.82
CA ASP A 43 -0.46 -1.90 2.37
C ASP A 43 0.86 -1.19 2.06
N TRP A 44 0.81 -0.03 1.40
CA TRP A 44 1.99 0.79 1.12
C TRP A 44 2.67 1.31 2.39
N GLN A 45 1.89 1.73 3.40
CA GLN A 45 2.45 2.17 4.68
C GLN A 45 3.12 1.00 5.43
N GLN A 46 2.56 -0.21 5.37
CA GLN A 46 3.18 -1.40 5.93
C GLN A 46 4.49 -1.74 5.20
N PHE A 47 4.48 -1.71 3.86
CA PHE A 47 5.67 -1.94 3.06
C PHE A 47 6.80 -0.97 3.41
N LYS A 48 6.50 0.33 3.55
CA LYS A 48 7.48 1.35 3.97
C LYS A 48 8.10 1.06 5.33
N LYS A 49 7.31 0.56 6.30
CA LYS A 49 7.83 0.17 7.61
C LYS A 49 8.78 -1.03 7.48
N MET A 50 8.36 -2.08 6.79
CA MET A 50 9.19 -3.26 6.55
C MET A 50 10.48 -2.88 5.82
N GLN A 51 10.41 -2.06 4.78
CA GLN A 51 11.59 -1.60 4.04
C GLN A 51 12.57 -0.86 4.96
N LYS A 52 12.08 0.00 5.85
CA LYS A 52 12.92 0.72 6.81
C LYS A 52 13.62 -0.24 7.76
N GLU A 53 12.90 -1.19 8.33
CA GLU A 53 13.45 -2.21 9.24
C GLU A 53 14.48 -3.10 8.55
N LEU A 54 14.14 -3.61 7.36
CA LEU A 54 15.02 -4.42 6.53
C LEU A 54 16.28 -3.65 6.13
N SER A 55 16.17 -2.36 5.80
CA SER A 55 17.33 -1.52 5.47
C SER A 55 18.28 -1.36 6.66
N ILE A 56 17.75 -1.21 7.88
CA ILE A 56 18.58 -1.15 9.10
C ILE A 56 19.30 -2.49 9.30
N MET A 57 18.58 -3.61 9.19
CA MET A 57 19.19 -4.94 9.33
C MET A 57 20.23 -5.24 8.25
N ALA A 58 19.96 -4.85 7.00
CA ALA A 58 20.88 -5.00 5.88
C ALA A 58 22.17 -4.22 6.11
N LYS A 59 22.08 -2.96 6.58
CA LYS A 59 23.25 -2.16 6.97
C LYS A 59 24.08 -2.82 8.06
N VAL A 60 23.44 -3.33 9.12
CA VAL A 60 24.14 -4.05 10.21
C VAL A 60 24.86 -5.30 9.68
N LYS A 61 24.30 -5.94 8.65
CA LYS A 61 24.89 -7.13 8.01
C LYS A 61 25.81 -6.81 6.83
N ASN A 62 26.14 -5.54 6.59
CA ASN A 62 26.92 -5.07 5.42
C ASN A 62 26.35 -5.49 4.06
N VAL A 63 25.04 -5.74 3.97
CA VAL A 63 24.34 -6.02 2.72
C VAL A 63 23.94 -4.69 2.12
N THR A 64 24.72 -4.20 1.15
CA THR A 64 24.54 -2.84 0.60
C THR A 64 24.40 -2.84 -0.92
N THR A 65 24.78 -3.92 -1.57
CA THR A 65 24.69 -4.10 -3.02
C THR A 65 23.71 -5.20 -3.40
N GLN A 66 23.28 -5.20 -4.66
CA GLN A 66 22.49 -6.29 -5.22
C GLN A 66 23.27 -7.61 -5.18
N ASP A 67 24.58 -7.58 -5.46
CA ASP A 67 25.45 -8.76 -5.40
C ASP A 67 25.48 -9.40 -4.00
N ASP A 68 25.44 -8.59 -2.94
CA ASP A 68 25.37 -9.10 -1.55
C ASP A 68 24.06 -9.85 -1.30
N VAL A 69 22.96 -9.36 -1.87
CA VAL A 69 21.64 -10.00 -1.79
C VAL A 69 21.65 -11.32 -2.56
N GLU A 70 22.19 -11.32 -3.78
CA GLU A 70 22.27 -12.52 -4.62
C GLU A 70 23.12 -13.60 -3.96
N LYS A 71 24.27 -13.25 -3.38
CA LYS A 71 25.11 -14.20 -2.61
C LYS A 71 24.36 -14.86 -1.46
N ILE A 72 23.55 -14.10 -0.71
CA ILE A 72 22.76 -14.62 0.40
C ILE A 72 21.68 -15.58 -0.11
N ILE A 73 20.95 -15.20 -1.17
CA ILE A 73 19.88 -16.03 -1.73
C ILE A 73 20.44 -17.33 -2.30
N HIS A 74 21.55 -17.25 -3.03
CA HIS A 74 22.21 -18.42 -3.61
C HIS A 74 22.81 -19.35 -2.55
N GLY A 75 23.29 -18.83 -1.43
CA GLY A 75 23.80 -19.63 -0.32
C GLY A 75 22.72 -20.31 0.55
N LEU A 76 21.44 -19.94 0.40
CA LEU A 76 20.31 -20.56 1.09
C LEU A 76 19.65 -21.71 0.31
N ARG A 77 20.07 -21.93 -0.94
CA ARG A 77 19.66 -23.06 -1.79
C ARG A 77 20.58 -24.25 -1.58
#